data_AF-A0A498SRF5-F1
#
_entry.id   AF-A0A498SRF5-F1
#
_cell.length_a   1.000
_cell.length_b   1.000
_cell.length_c   1.000
_cell.angle_alpha   90.00
_cell.angle_beta   90.00
_cell.angle_gamma   90.00
#
_symmetry.space_group_name_H-M   'P 1'
#
loop_
_entity.id
_entity.type
_entity.pdbx_description
1 polymer ?
#
loop_
_entity_poly.entity_id
_entity_poly.type
_entity_poly.pdbx_seq_one_letter_code
_entity_poly.pdbx_strand_id
1 'polypeptide(L)'
;MKRNVYQKVNEFTEKLHELRVALSEFREICIFISQCEKLSGELEGERRSHADELRQINQDINHLEDIFKSLKNETDSKKESITRKYREIERDLSRTNEILCESGIPETDLLTNEMLFPSQFNDVIDNNAANHLALTTPLVLNQLSHLSFLEMLNRHRNHILEASDRILCTSSGNVAATAAASMTTIMPAISEPAKMKKCLSCEQLIHRNAPICPRCKAKSRSKYSKRSRKLEQ
;
A
#
# COMPACT_ATOMS: atom_id res chain seq x y z
N MET A 1 -11.96 31.11 -74.55
CA MET A 1 -13.12 30.90 -73.64
C MET A 1 -13.17 29.48 -73.07
N LYS A 2 -13.26 28.41 -73.89
CA LYS A 2 -13.36 27.02 -73.40
C LYS A 2 -12.26 26.58 -72.41
N ARG A 3 -10.99 26.92 -72.66
CA ARG A 3 -9.85 26.58 -71.77
C ARG A 3 -9.97 27.17 -70.35
N ASN A 4 -10.57 28.35 -70.21
CA ASN A 4 -10.77 29.00 -68.92
C ASN A 4 -11.88 28.31 -68.10
N VAL A 5 -12.93 27.82 -68.77
CA VAL A 5 -14.01 27.05 -68.14
C VAL A 5 -13.48 25.72 -67.58
N TYR A 6 -12.68 24.98 -68.35
CA TYR A 6 -12.06 23.73 -67.85
C TYR A 6 -11.12 23.97 -66.67
N GLN A 7 -10.35 25.06 -66.68
CA GLN A 7 -9.49 25.43 -65.55
C GLN A 7 -10.31 25.67 -64.28
N LYS A 8 -11.43 26.41 -64.38
CA LYS A 8 -12.31 26.68 -63.25
C LYS A 8 -13.02 25.42 -62.72
N VAL A 9 -13.39 24.51 -63.61
CA VAL A 9 -13.95 23.20 -63.21
C VAL A 9 -12.91 22.40 -62.42
N ASN A 10 -11.66 22.34 -62.89
CA ASN A 10 -10.59 21.62 -62.20
C ASN A 10 -10.30 22.22 -60.81
N GLU A 11 -10.17 23.55 -60.71
CA GLU A 11 -9.99 24.25 -59.42
C GLU A 11 -11.13 23.94 -58.43
N PHE A 12 -12.37 23.87 -58.92
CA PHE A 12 -13.52 23.52 -58.09
C PHE A 12 -13.48 22.04 -57.66
N THR A 13 -13.11 21.13 -58.57
CA THR A 13 -12.95 19.70 -58.26
C THR A 13 -11.87 19.45 -57.22
N GLU A 14 -10.73 20.15 -57.30
CA GLU A 14 -9.65 20.07 -56.31
C GLU A 14 -10.14 20.52 -54.92
N LYS A 15 -10.79 21.69 -54.83
CA LYS A 15 -11.37 22.17 -53.57
C LYS A 15 -12.41 21.22 -52.99
N LEU A 16 -13.20 20.58 -53.84
CA LEU A 16 -14.19 19.59 -53.42
C LEU A 16 -13.50 18.33 -52.87
N HIS A 17 -12.40 17.91 -53.50
CA HIS A 17 -11.59 16.80 -53.01
C HIS A 17 -10.95 17.12 -51.64
N GLU A 18 -10.32 18.28 -51.49
CA GLU A 18 -9.76 18.76 -50.22
C GLU A 18 -10.81 18.76 -49.10
N LEU A 19 -12.02 19.27 -49.39
CA LEU A 19 -13.12 19.27 -48.43
C LEU A 19 -13.54 17.84 -48.03
N ARG A 20 -13.57 16.90 -48.98
CA ARG A 20 -13.89 15.49 -48.67
C ARG A 20 -12.85 14.85 -47.78
N VAL A 21 -11.56 15.12 -48.02
CA VAL A 21 -10.46 14.61 -47.19
C VAL A 21 -10.59 15.18 -45.77
N ALA A 22 -10.75 16.50 -45.63
CA ALA A 22 -10.93 17.15 -44.33
C ALA A 22 -12.16 16.62 -43.57
N LEU A 23 -13.27 16.35 -44.26
CA LEU A 23 -14.47 15.74 -43.64
C LEU A 23 -14.21 14.30 -43.17
N SER A 24 -13.41 13.53 -43.92
CA SER A 24 -13.02 12.17 -43.51
C SER A 24 -12.15 12.21 -42.25
N GLU A 25 -11.13 13.06 -42.23
CA GLU A 25 -10.24 13.25 -41.07
C GLU A 25 -11.04 13.72 -39.84
N PHE A 26 -11.94 14.68 -40.01
CA PHE A 26 -12.81 15.13 -38.92
C PHE A 26 -13.66 13.98 -38.36
N ARG A 27 -14.21 13.13 -39.22
CA ARG A 27 -14.99 11.96 -38.80
C ARG A 27 -14.14 10.98 -37.99
N GLU A 28 -12.91 10.73 -38.41
CA GLU A 28 -11.97 9.85 -37.67
C GLU A 28 -11.64 10.42 -36.30
N ILE A 29 -11.41 11.74 -36.21
CA ILE A 29 -11.19 12.44 -34.93
C ILE A 29 -12.40 12.27 -34.00
N CYS A 30 -13.62 12.45 -34.51
CA CYS A 30 -14.84 12.26 -33.70
C CYS A 30 -14.95 10.82 -33.16
N ILE A 31 -14.61 9.81 -33.97
CA ILE A 31 -14.60 8.42 -33.53
C ILE A 31 -13.57 8.21 -32.42
N PHE A 32 -12.36 8.75 -32.59
CA PHE A 32 -11.29 8.64 -31.60
C PHE A 32 -11.69 9.31 -30.26
N ILE A 33 -12.27 10.51 -30.30
CA ILE A 33 -12.76 11.21 -29.10
C ILE A 33 -13.80 10.34 -28.37
N SER A 34 -14.76 9.77 -29.10
CA SER A 34 -15.78 8.89 -28.51
C SER A 34 -15.16 7.65 -27.85
N GLN A 35 -14.10 7.08 -28.44
CA GLN A 35 -13.36 5.97 -27.83
C GLN A 35 -12.62 6.40 -26.55
N CYS A 36 -12.00 7.58 -26.54
CA CYS A 36 -11.35 8.13 -25.34
C CYS A 36 -12.36 8.37 -24.20
N GLU A 37 -13.53 8.93 -24.51
CA GLU A 37 -14.59 9.15 -23.53
C GLU A 37 -15.09 7.83 -22.93
N LYS A 38 -15.29 6.81 -23.78
CA LYS A 38 -15.66 5.46 -23.34
C LYS A 38 -14.63 4.87 -22.39
N LEU A 39 -13.35 4.89 -22.78
CA LEU A 39 -12.26 4.37 -21.96
C LEU A 39 -12.13 5.14 -20.63
N SER A 40 -12.29 6.47 -20.67
CA SER A 40 -12.30 7.28 -19.46
C SER A 40 -13.43 6.89 -18.50
N GLY A 41 -14.61 6.56 -19.03
CA GLY A 41 -15.73 6.07 -18.25
C GLY A 41 -15.46 4.70 -17.60
N GLU A 42 -14.84 3.79 -18.35
CA GLU A 42 -14.44 2.46 -17.85
C GLU A 42 -13.40 2.59 -16.73
N LEU A 43 -12.36 3.39 -16.92
CA LEU A 43 -11.32 3.63 -15.90
C LEU A 43 -11.89 4.28 -14.64
N GLU A 44 -12.81 5.22 -14.76
CA GLU A 44 -13.47 5.83 -13.61
C GLU A 44 -14.39 4.83 -12.89
N GLY A 45 -14.97 3.88 -13.62
CA GLY A 45 -15.68 2.72 -13.08
C GLY A 45 -14.76 1.83 -12.24
N GLU A 46 -13.63 1.41 -12.80
CA GLU A 46 -12.62 0.60 -12.09
C GLU A 46 -12.09 1.32 -10.85
N ARG A 47 -11.76 2.62 -10.98
CA ARG A 47 -11.29 3.44 -9.86
C ARG A 47 -12.31 3.47 -8.70
N ARG A 48 -13.61 3.51 -9.01
CA ARG A 48 -14.68 3.47 -8.02
C ARG A 48 -14.78 2.09 -7.37
N SER A 49 -14.74 1.01 -8.16
CA SER A 49 -14.75 -0.37 -7.63
C SER A 49 -13.60 -0.59 -6.63
N HIS A 50 -12.38 -0.22 -7.00
CA HIS A 50 -11.23 -0.32 -6.11
C HIS A 50 -11.39 0.52 -4.83
N ALA A 51 -12.01 1.70 -4.92
CA ALA A 51 -12.24 2.54 -3.75
C ALA A 51 -13.23 1.89 -2.77
N ASP A 52 -14.24 1.18 -3.27
CA ASP A 52 -15.21 0.46 -2.44
C ASP A 52 -14.60 -0.81 -1.84
N GLU A 53 -13.80 -1.57 -2.59
CA GLU A 53 -13.02 -2.70 -2.06
C GLU A 53 -12.09 -2.28 -0.92
N LEU A 54 -11.36 -1.16 -1.09
CA LEU A 54 -10.49 -0.62 -0.04
C LEU A 54 -11.28 -0.20 1.20
N ARG A 55 -12.50 0.33 1.04
CA ARG A 55 -13.37 0.63 2.19
C ARG A 55 -13.78 -0.64 2.91
N GLN A 56 -14.15 -1.68 2.18
CA GLN A 56 -14.53 -2.97 2.77
C GLN A 56 -13.36 -3.58 3.56
N ILE A 57 -12.16 -3.64 2.96
CA ILE A 57 -10.96 -4.16 3.64
C ILE A 57 -10.70 -3.40 4.95
N ASN A 58 -10.82 -2.07 4.94
CA ASN A 58 -10.65 -1.27 6.15
C ASN A 58 -11.72 -1.58 7.21
N GLN A 59 -12.97 -1.81 6.81
CA GLN A 59 -14.02 -2.23 7.75
C GLN A 59 -13.73 -3.60 8.34
N ASP A 60 -13.30 -4.56 7.52
CA ASP A 60 -12.97 -5.91 7.95
C ASP A 60 -11.77 -5.93 8.91
N ILE A 61 -10.75 -5.10 8.65
CA ILE A 61 -9.60 -4.93 9.58
C ILE A 61 -10.09 -4.48 10.96
N ASN A 62 -10.90 -3.42 11.02
CA ASN A 62 -11.42 -2.91 12.29
C ASN A 62 -12.28 -3.98 13.00
N HIS A 63 -13.11 -4.70 12.25
CA HIS A 63 -13.94 -5.76 12.82
C HIS A 63 -13.11 -6.91 13.42
N LEU A 64 -12.07 -7.35 12.70
CA LEU A 64 -11.16 -8.38 13.19
C LEU A 64 -10.39 -7.90 14.42
N GLU A 65 -9.92 -6.66 14.45
CA GLU A 65 -9.25 -6.07 15.62
C GLU A 65 -10.15 -6.11 16.88
N ASP A 66 -11.44 -5.80 16.73
CA ASP A 66 -12.42 -5.88 17.82
C ASP A 66 -12.62 -7.33 18.30
N ILE A 67 -12.73 -8.29 17.38
CA ILE A 67 -12.83 -9.72 17.71
C ILE A 67 -11.58 -10.18 18.46
N PHE A 68 -10.38 -9.84 17.97
CA PHE A 68 -9.12 -10.21 18.63
C PHE A 68 -9.03 -9.63 20.04
N LYS A 69 -9.45 -8.38 20.22
CA LYS A 69 -9.46 -7.73 21.54
C LYS A 69 -10.43 -8.44 22.49
N SER A 70 -11.61 -8.83 22.01
CA SER A 70 -12.60 -9.58 22.79
C SER A 70 -12.06 -10.96 23.21
N LEU A 71 -11.53 -11.73 22.26
CA LEU A 71 -10.96 -13.06 22.52
C LEU A 71 -9.76 -13.01 23.48
N LYS A 72 -8.91 -11.99 23.34
CA LYS A 72 -7.80 -11.76 24.26
C LYS A 72 -8.29 -11.48 25.67
N ASN A 73 -9.26 -10.58 25.83
CA ASN A 73 -9.84 -10.27 27.15
C ASN A 73 -10.47 -11.52 27.80
N GLU A 74 -11.16 -12.35 27.02
CA GLU A 74 -11.76 -13.60 27.52
C GLU A 74 -10.68 -14.61 27.94
N THR A 75 -9.61 -14.72 27.15
CA THR A 75 -8.47 -15.58 27.45
C THR A 75 -7.74 -15.12 28.71
N ASP A 76 -7.47 -13.82 28.84
CA ASP A 76 -6.82 -13.22 30.01
C ASP A 76 -7.68 -13.42 31.27
N SER A 77 -9.01 -13.24 31.15
CA SER A 77 -9.96 -13.50 32.25
C SER A 77 -9.97 -14.97 32.67
N LYS A 78 -9.93 -15.91 31.71
CA LYS A 78 -9.83 -17.36 32.00
C LYS A 78 -8.51 -17.71 32.67
N LYS A 79 -7.39 -17.17 32.17
CA LYS A 79 -6.06 -17.35 32.77
C LYS A 79 -6.03 -16.82 34.20
N GLU A 80 -6.61 -15.67 34.47
CA GLU A 80 -6.71 -15.11 35.82
C GLU A 80 -7.56 -15.99 36.73
N SER A 81 -8.72 -16.44 36.26
CA SER A 81 -9.62 -17.34 37.00
C SER A 81 -8.93 -18.66 37.37
N ILE A 82 -8.21 -19.27 36.42
CA ILE A 82 -7.41 -20.47 36.66
C ILE A 82 -6.33 -20.18 37.71
N THR A 83 -5.52 -19.14 37.49
CA THR A 83 -4.45 -18.74 38.43
C THR A 83 -4.99 -18.54 39.85
N ARG A 84 -6.19 -17.97 39.99
CA ARG A 84 -6.84 -17.76 41.28
C ARG A 84 -7.20 -19.08 41.96
N LYS A 85 -7.77 -20.04 41.23
CA LYS A 85 -8.08 -21.39 41.74
C LYS A 85 -6.81 -22.15 42.16
N TYR A 86 -5.73 -22.02 41.39
CA TYR A 86 -4.44 -22.61 41.77
C TYR A 86 -3.93 -22.07 43.10
N ARG A 87 -3.94 -20.75 43.30
CA ARG A 87 -3.54 -20.14 44.58
C ARG A 87 -4.44 -20.53 45.75
N GLU A 88 -5.69 -20.88 45.49
CA GLU A 88 -6.60 -21.40 46.51
C GLU A 88 -6.22 -22.81 46.92
N ILE A 89 -5.98 -23.69 45.94
CA ILE A 89 -5.52 -25.05 46.18
C ILE A 89 -4.16 -25.07 46.90
N GLU A 90 -3.22 -24.21 46.54
CA GLU A 90 -1.92 -24.11 47.24
C GLU A 90 -2.07 -23.71 48.72
N ARG A 91 -3.02 -22.81 49.03
CA ARG A 91 -3.31 -22.40 50.40
C ARG A 91 -3.97 -23.51 51.20
N ASP A 92 -4.94 -24.19 50.59
CA ASP A 92 -5.62 -25.32 51.22
C ASP A 92 -4.67 -26.49 51.44
N LEU A 93 -3.80 -26.79 50.47
CA LEU A 93 -2.72 -27.76 50.61
C LEU A 93 -1.82 -27.47 51.82
N SER A 94 -1.36 -26.22 51.94
CA SER A 94 -0.51 -25.78 53.06
C SER A 94 -1.23 -25.95 54.39
N ARG A 95 -2.49 -25.53 54.48
CA ARG A 95 -3.33 -25.70 55.68
C ARG A 95 -3.57 -27.17 56.02
N THR A 96 -3.82 -28.03 55.03
CA THR A 96 -4.01 -29.47 55.26
C THR A 96 -2.74 -30.10 55.80
N ASN A 97 -1.58 -29.74 55.23
CA ASN A 97 -0.29 -30.23 55.72
C ASN A 97 -0.01 -29.78 57.17
N GLU A 98 -0.34 -28.54 57.53
CA GLU A 98 -0.26 -28.07 58.93
C GLU A 98 -1.08 -28.96 59.88
N ILE A 99 -2.34 -29.28 59.52
CA ILE A 99 -3.23 -30.14 60.32
C ILE A 99 -2.69 -31.58 60.42
N LEU A 100 -2.12 -32.12 59.34
CA LEU A 100 -1.51 -33.46 59.34
C LEU A 100 -0.31 -33.53 60.29
N CYS A 101 0.56 -32.51 60.28
CA CYS A 101 1.67 -32.40 61.21
C CYS A 101 1.18 -32.34 62.67
N GLU A 102 0.17 -31.51 62.96
CA GLU A 102 -0.44 -31.43 64.30
C GLU A 102 -1.03 -32.77 64.77
N SER A 103 -1.46 -33.62 63.83
CA SER A 103 -2.02 -34.95 64.08
C SER A 103 -0.95 -36.04 64.24
N GLY A 104 0.33 -35.70 64.16
CA GLY A 104 1.45 -36.63 64.33
C GLY A 104 1.86 -37.39 63.06
N ILE A 105 1.40 -36.95 61.88
CA ILE A 105 1.85 -37.51 60.60
C ILE A 105 3.27 -37.02 60.28
N PRO A 106 4.21 -37.93 59.95
CA PRO A 106 5.58 -37.55 59.62
C PRO A 106 5.67 -36.77 58.30
N GLU A 107 6.68 -35.90 58.20
CA GLU A 107 6.88 -34.97 57.07
C GLU A 107 7.01 -35.66 55.70
N THR A 108 7.42 -36.93 55.68
CA THR A 108 7.53 -37.75 54.45
C THR A 108 6.19 -38.08 53.80
N ASP A 109 5.10 -38.02 54.57
CA ASP A 109 3.77 -38.45 54.14
C ASP A 109 2.85 -37.24 53.84
N LEU A 110 3.40 -36.03 53.88
CA LEU A 110 2.67 -34.81 53.55
C LEU A 110 2.35 -34.73 52.05
N LEU A 111 1.27 -34.02 51.73
CA LEU A 111 0.86 -33.81 50.36
C LEU A 111 1.85 -32.88 49.66
N THR A 112 2.38 -33.31 48.51
CA THR A 112 3.33 -32.54 47.71
C THR A 112 2.65 -31.86 46.54
N ASN A 113 3.20 -30.72 46.08
CA ASN A 113 2.71 -30.03 44.88
C ASN A 113 2.72 -30.95 43.64
N GLU A 114 3.67 -31.89 43.52
CA GLU A 114 3.71 -32.83 42.40
C GLU A 114 2.56 -33.85 42.40
N MET A 115 2.01 -34.20 43.57
CA MET A 115 0.84 -35.10 43.65
C MET A 115 -0.45 -34.45 43.15
N LEU A 116 -0.54 -33.12 43.15
CA LEU A 116 -1.74 -32.36 42.77
C LEU A 116 -1.64 -31.69 41.40
N PHE A 117 -0.42 -31.48 40.88
CA PHE A 117 -0.19 -30.70 39.67
C PHE A 117 0.64 -31.49 38.63
N PRO A 118 0.02 -32.02 37.56
CA PRO A 118 0.77 -32.57 36.45
C PRO A 118 1.63 -31.48 35.81
N SER A 119 2.90 -31.81 35.54
CA SER A 119 3.91 -30.98 34.85
C SER A 119 3.46 -30.39 33.50
N GLN A 120 2.34 -30.88 32.96
CA GLN A 120 1.72 -30.49 31.69
C GLN A 120 1.09 -29.08 31.71
N PHE A 121 0.90 -28.47 32.88
CA PHE A 121 0.14 -27.21 33.00
C PHE A 121 0.97 -25.95 32.78
N ASN A 122 2.27 -25.96 33.13
CA ASN A 122 3.16 -24.82 32.89
C ASN A 122 3.32 -24.54 31.38
N ASP A 123 3.30 -25.58 30.56
CA ASP A 123 3.43 -25.46 29.11
C ASP A 123 2.20 -24.80 28.45
N VAL A 124 0.99 -24.97 28.99
CA VAL A 124 -0.23 -24.44 28.37
C VAL A 124 -0.36 -22.92 28.57
N ILE A 125 0.20 -22.38 29.65
CA ILE A 125 0.11 -20.96 29.99
C ILE A 125 1.14 -20.12 29.22
N ASP A 126 2.30 -20.70 28.87
CA ASP A 126 3.39 -20.00 28.18
C ASP A 126 3.42 -20.23 26.65
N ASN A 127 3.05 -21.43 26.15
CA ASN A 127 3.09 -21.71 24.70
C ASN A 127 2.06 -20.90 23.90
N ASN A 128 0.96 -20.46 24.52
CA ASN A 128 0.02 -19.56 23.84
C ASN A 128 0.55 -18.14 23.68
N ALA A 129 1.51 -17.68 24.51
CA ALA A 129 2.15 -16.38 24.29
C ALA A 129 3.13 -16.40 23.09
N ALA A 130 3.83 -17.52 22.88
CA ALA A 130 4.72 -17.70 21.73
C ALA A 130 3.93 -17.85 20.41
N ASN A 131 2.80 -18.56 20.43
CA ASN A 131 1.93 -18.69 19.24
C ASN A 131 1.16 -17.40 18.93
N HIS A 132 0.80 -16.59 19.94
CA HIS A 132 0.17 -15.28 19.71
C HIS A 132 1.18 -14.23 19.20
N LEU A 133 2.49 -14.36 19.48
CA LEU A 133 3.52 -13.47 18.92
C LEU A 133 3.79 -13.73 17.43
N ALA A 134 3.54 -14.96 16.95
CA ALA A 134 3.56 -15.29 15.52
C ALA A 134 2.33 -14.76 14.76
N LEU A 135 1.17 -14.64 15.41
CA LEU A 135 -0.03 -13.99 14.85
C LEU A 135 -0.05 -12.46 15.04
N THR A 136 0.78 -11.92 15.95
CA THR A 136 0.88 -10.48 16.23
C THR A 136 2.19 -9.84 15.71
N THR A 137 2.92 -10.52 14.82
CA THR A 137 3.96 -9.86 14.02
C THR A 137 3.39 -9.37 12.69
N PRO A 138 3.04 -8.08 12.53
CA PRO A 138 2.88 -7.48 11.21
C PRO A 138 4.26 -7.17 10.59
N LEU A 139 5.21 -8.12 10.63
CA LEU A 139 6.58 -7.87 10.18
C LEU A 139 7.12 -8.81 9.09
N VAL A 140 6.34 -9.79 8.61
CA VAL A 140 6.78 -10.61 7.46
C VAL A 140 5.78 -10.64 6.30
N LEU A 141 4.50 -10.31 6.51
CA LEU A 141 3.56 -10.19 5.38
C LEU A 141 3.65 -8.85 4.64
N ASN A 142 4.36 -7.86 5.20
CA ASN A 142 4.58 -6.56 4.55
C ASN A 142 5.74 -6.57 3.54
N GLN A 143 6.50 -7.66 3.42
CA GLN A 143 7.66 -7.73 2.51
C GLN A 143 7.43 -8.58 1.27
N LEU A 144 6.32 -9.32 1.13
CA LEU A 144 6.11 -10.17 -0.04
C LEU A 144 4.89 -9.77 -0.90
N SER A 145 3.83 -9.19 -0.30
CA SER A 145 2.64 -8.73 -1.04
C SER A 145 2.76 -7.28 -1.54
N HIS A 146 3.40 -6.39 -0.76
CA HIS A 146 3.67 -5.03 -1.22
C HIS A 146 4.77 -4.98 -2.27
N LEU A 147 5.67 -5.96 -2.34
CA LEU A 147 6.60 -6.08 -3.45
C LEU A 147 5.85 -6.41 -4.74
N SER A 148 4.95 -7.40 -4.78
CA SER A 148 4.22 -7.69 -6.02
C SER A 148 3.32 -6.55 -6.50
N PHE A 149 2.63 -5.84 -5.59
CA PHE A 149 1.81 -4.69 -5.94
C PHE A 149 2.63 -3.44 -6.29
N LEU A 150 3.67 -3.08 -5.52
CA LEU A 150 4.56 -1.97 -5.87
C LEU A 150 5.41 -2.27 -7.10
N GLU A 151 5.75 -3.51 -7.35
CA GLU A 151 6.48 -3.95 -8.54
C GLU A 151 5.57 -4.01 -9.76
N MET A 152 4.29 -4.36 -9.59
CA MET A 152 3.26 -4.19 -10.62
C MET A 152 3.03 -2.71 -10.93
N LEU A 153 2.90 -1.84 -9.91
CA LEU A 153 2.79 -0.40 -10.09
C LEU A 153 4.06 0.22 -10.70
N ASN A 154 5.25 -0.23 -10.31
CA ASN A 154 6.52 0.22 -10.89
C ASN A 154 6.68 -0.29 -12.33
N ARG A 155 6.26 -1.53 -12.64
CA ARG A 155 6.22 -2.05 -14.03
C ARG A 155 5.27 -1.22 -14.87
N HIS A 156 4.06 -0.90 -14.38
CA HIS A 156 3.10 -0.06 -15.09
C HIS A 156 3.62 1.37 -15.29
N ARG A 157 4.28 1.96 -14.27
CA ARG A 157 4.92 3.28 -14.36
C ARG A 157 6.06 3.31 -15.39
N ASN A 158 6.89 2.26 -15.44
CA ASN A 158 7.96 2.16 -16.43
C ASN A 158 7.40 1.90 -17.83
N HIS A 159 6.30 1.14 -17.98
CA HIS A 159 5.62 0.94 -19.26
C HIS A 159 5.01 2.24 -19.81
N ILE A 160 4.46 3.10 -18.95
CA ILE A 160 3.92 4.43 -19.33
C ILE A 160 5.05 5.40 -19.72
N LEU A 161 6.20 5.35 -19.04
CA LEU A 161 7.38 6.15 -19.39
C LEU A 161 8.02 5.67 -20.70
N GLU A 162 8.18 4.35 -20.89
CA GLU A 162 8.69 3.77 -22.14
C GLU A 162 7.73 3.98 -23.33
N ALA A 163 6.40 3.97 -23.10
CA ALA A 163 5.43 4.32 -24.13
C ALA A 163 5.54 5.80 -24.53
N SER A 164 5.88 6.68 -23.59
CA SER A 164 6.12 8.10 -23.85
C SER A 164 7.41 8.33 -24.64
N ASP A 165 8.47 7.55 -24.39
CA ASP A 165 9.72 7.61 -25.15
C ASP A 165 9.60 6.99 -26.56
N ARG A 166 8.71 6.00 -26.76
CA ARG A 166 8.40 5.46 -28.10
C ARG A 166 7.59 6.43 -28.96
N ILE A 167 6.74 7.27 -28.37
CA ILE A 167 6.02 8.32 -29.11
C ILE A 167 6.97 9.45 -29.56
N LEU A 168 8.11 9.64 -28.89
CA LEU A 168 9.11 10.65 -29.27
C LEU A 168 10.13 10.18 -30.33
N CYS A 169 10.28 8.87 -30.56
CA CYS A 169 11.36 8.31 -31.39
C CYS A 169 10.94 7.73 -32.75
N THR A 170 9.66 7.80 -33.13
CA THR A 170 9.22 7.45 -34.50
C THR A 170 8.99 8.69 -35.36
N SER A 171 9.99 9.56 -35.48
CA SER A 171 10.05 10.58 -36.54
C SER A 171 11.45 11.20 -36.68
N SER A 172 12.46 10.36 -36.97
CA SER A 172 13.68 10.84 -37.63
C SER A 172 13.61 10.49 -39.11
N GLY A 173 13.24 11.49 -39.93
CA GLY A 173 13.20 11.38 -41.38
C GLY A 173 12.62 12.63 -42.06
N ASN A 174 13.43 13.70 -42.10
CA ASN A 174 13.44 14.82 -43.05
C ASN A 174 12.10 15.40 -43.55
N VAL A 175 11.77 16.64 -43.15
CA VAL A 175 11.69 17.82 -44.05
C VAL A 175 11.36 19.11 -43.27
N ALA A 176 12.08 20.18 -43.62
CA ALA A 176 11.72 21.61 -43.58
C ALA A 176 11.05 22.23 -42.34
N ALA A 177 11.80 23.15 -41.73
CA ALA A 177 11.30 24.20 -40.86
C ALA A 177 10.24 25.06 -41.56
N THR A 178 9.06 25.22 -40.94
CA THR A 178 8.31 26.50 -40.83
C THR A 178 7.06 26.29 -39.94
N ALA A 179 6.73 27.32 -39.16
CA ALA A 179 5.46 27.52 -38.45
C ALA A 179 5.18 26.69 -37.18
N ALA A 180 5.96 26.93 -36.12
CA ALA A 180 5.49 26.73 -34.75
C ALA A 180 5.00 28.07 -34.18
N ALA A 181 3.76 28.44 -34.51
CA ALA A 181 3.03 29.49 -33.79
C ALA A 181 1.53 29.24 -33.90
N SER A 182 0.86 29.26 -32.74
CA SER A 182 -0.59 29.23 -32.53
C SER A 182 -1.19 27.84 -32.39
N MET A 183 -1.39 27.42 -31.14
CA MET A 183 -2.65 26.89 -30.57
C MET A 183 -2.41 26.64 -29.07
N THR A 184 -2.04 27.69 -28.35
CA THR A 184 -2.07 27.70 -26.88
C THR A 184 -3.25 28.59 -26.50
N THR A 185 -4.39 28.00 -26.15
CA THR A 185 -5.41 28.49 -25.19
C THR A 185 -6.66 27.63 -25.36
N ILE A 186 -6.90 26.71 -24.41
CA ILE A 186 -8.17 26.50 -23.67
C ILE A 186 -7.81 25.59 -22.47
N MET A 187 -7.74 26.25 -21.31
CA MET A 187 -7.80 25.82 -19.90
C MET A 187 -7.29 24.44 -19.41
N PRO A 188 -6.36 24.45 -18.41
CA PRO A 188 -6.07 23.34 -17.52
C PRO A 188 -6.90 23.45 -16.22
N ALA A 189 -7.62 22.41 -15.86
CA ALA A 189 -8.09 22.19 -14.49
C ALA A 189 -7.49 20.87 -14.01
N ILE A 190 -6.91 20.86 -12.82
CA ILE A 190 -6.14 19.76 -12.21
C ILE A 190 -4.68 19.66 -12.68
N SER A 191 -3.90 20.72 -12.44
CA SER A 191 -2.58 20.59 -11.84
C SER A 191 -2.07 21.99 -11.58
N GLU A 192 -2.27 22.52 -10.38
CA GLU A 192 -1.38 23.59 -9.94
C GLU A 192 -0.02 22.89 -9.74
N PRO A 193 1.00 23.13 -10.58
CA PRO A 193 2.30 22.50 -10.40
C PRO A 193 2.77 22.93 -9.01
N ALA A 194 2.88 21.95 -8.11
CA ALA A 194 3.20 22.19 -6.71
C ALA A 194 4.40 23.14 -6.63
N LYS A 195 4.17 24.38 -6.18
CA LYS A 195 5.17 25.46 -6.17
C LYS A 195 6.41 24.98 -5.41
N MET A 196 7.45 24.57 -6.13
CA MET A 196 8.65 24.02 -5.50
C MET A 196 9.38 25.13 -4.74
N LYS A 197 9.97 24.80 -3.58
CA LYS A 197 10.95 25.65 -2.88
C LYS A 197 12.31 24.96 -2.89
N LYS A 198 13.41 25.72 -2.89
CA LYS A 198 14.75 25.16 -2.72
C LYS A 198 14.97 24.84 -1.23
N CYS A 199 15.58 23.70 -0.94
CA CYS A 199 16.03 23.36 0.40
C CYS A 199 17.17 24.30 0.84
N LEU A 200 17.07 24.89 2.03
CA LEU A 200 18.11 25.79 2.57
C LEU A 200 19.47 25.10 2.83
N SER A 201 19.52 23.77 2.91
CA SER A 201 20.74 23.03 3.24
C SER A 201 21.43 22.38 2.04
N CYS A 202 20.69 22.00 1.00
CA CYS A 202 21.26 21.30 -0.17
C CYS A 202 20.76 21.84 -1.51
N GLU A 203 19.97 22.92 -1.49
CA GLU A 203 19.45 23.66 -2.65
C GLU A 203 18.57 22.86 -3.62
N GLN A 204 18.28 21.60 -3.32
CA GLN A 204 17.39 20.76 -4.11
C GLN A 204 15.94 21.24 -4.04
N LEU A 205 15.22 21.08 -5.14
CA LEU A 205 13.79 21.40 -5.22
C LEU A 205 12.98 20.42 -4.34
N ILE A 206 12.20 20.97 -3.43
CA ILE A 206 11.27 20.24 -2.55
C ILE A 206 9.88 20.88 -2.61
N HIS A 207 8.85 20.12 -2.29
CA HIS A 207 7.47 20.62 -2.22
C HIS A 207 7.35 21.81 -1.25
N ARG A 208 6.55 22.86 -1.57
CA ARG A 208 6.41 24.08 -0.73
C ARG A 208 6.05 23.75 0.71
N ASN A 209 5.12 22.81 0.88
CA ASN A 209 4.58 22.39 2.17
C ASN A 209 5.41 21.27 2.82
N ALA A 210 6.54 20.85 2.23
CA ALA A 210 7.41 19.88 2.89
C ALA A 210 8.05 20.54 4.13
N PRO A 211 7.87 19.97 5.33
CA PRO A 211 8.44 20.53 6.55
C PRO A 211 9.96 20.32 6.63
N ILE A 212 10.49 19.28 5.99
CA ILE A 212 11.92 18.93 5.99
C ILE A 212 12.32 18.36 4.62
N CYS A 213 13.53 18.65 4.15
CA CYS A 213 14.06 18.04 2.93
C CYS A 213 14.34 16.54 3.14
N PRO A 214 13.74 15.63 2.33
CA PRO A 214 13.92 14.19 2.48
C PRO A 214 15.38 13.76 2.24
N ARG A 215 16.09 14.43 1.32
CA ARG A 215 17.51 14.18 1.04
C ARG A 215 18.40 14.54 2.24
N CYS A 216 18.16 15.69 2.87
CA CYS A 216 18.90 16.10 4.06
C CYS A 216 18.53 15.25 5.28
N LYS A 217 17.25 14.90 5.45
CA LYS A 217 16.76 14.03 6.54
C LYS A 217 17.36 12.63 6.47
N ALA A 218 17.50 12.08 5.27
CA ALA A 218 18.14 10.78 5.07
C ALA A 218 19.63 10.83 5.41
N LYS A 219 20.34 11.91 5.04
CA LYS A 219 21.76 12.11 5.37
C LYS A 219 22.02 12.39 6.86
N SER A 220 21.11 13.05 7.57
CA SER A 220 21.27 13.29 9.00
C SER A 220 20.99 12.05 9.86
N ARG A 221 20.11 11.13 9.41
CA ARG A 221 19.90 9.84 10.09
C ARG A 221 21.04 8.84 9.88
N SER A 222 21.87 8.98 8.85
CA SER A 222 22.91 7.99 8.52
C SER A 222 24.19 8.09 9.35
N LYS A 223 24.30 9.01 10.32
CA LYS A 223 25.50 9.13 11.18
C LYS A 223 25.49 8.22 12.42
N TYR A 224 24.42 7.48 12.67
CA TYR A 224 24.35 6.44 13.71
C TYR A 224 23.80 5.14 13.12
N SER A 225 24.61 4.43 12.33
CA SER A 225 24.39 3.00 12.16
C SER A 225 24.51 2.36 13.54
N LYS A 226 23.44 1.75 14.05
CA LYS A 226 23.50 0.92 15.26
C LYS A 226 24.66 -0.07 15.08
N ARG A 227 25.68 0.08 15.92
CA ARG A 227 26.82 -0.83 16.05
C ARG A 227 26.26 -2.21 16.41
N SER A 228 26.07 -3.08 15.42
CA SER A 228 25.78 -4.49 15.65
C SER A 228 26.99 -5.08 16.38
N ARG A 229 26.85 -5.34 17.68
CA ARG A 229 27.85 -6.07 18.45
C ARG A 229 27.93 -7.47 17.85
N LYS A 230 29.07 -7.82 17.24
CA LYS A 230 29.46 -9.22 17.10
C LYS A 230 29.69 -9.76 18.52
N LEU A 231 28.86 -10.68 18.99
CA LEU A 231 29.31 -11.72 19.90
C LEU A 231 29.75 -12.87 19.00
N GLU A 232 31.06 -13.00 18.79
CA GLU A 232 31.69 -14.24 18.37
C GLU A 232 31.96 -15.06 19.64
N GLN A 233 31.62 -16.35 19.56
CA GLN A 233 32.16 -17.44 20.37
C GLN A 233 33.66 -17.63 20.07
#